data_AF-A0A7S3UHF2-F1
#
_entry.id   AF-A0A7S3UHF2-F1
#
_cell.length_a   1.000
_cell.length_b   1.000
_cell.length_c   1.000
_cell.angle_alpha   90.00
_cell.angle_beta   90.00
_cell.angle_gamma   90.00
#
_symmetry.space_group_name_H-M   'P 1'
#
loop_
_entity.id
_entity.type
_entity.pdbx_description
1 polymer ?
#
loop_
_entity_poly.entity_id
_entity_poly.type
_entity_poly.pdbx_seq_one_letter_code
_entity_poly.pdbx_strand_id
1 'polypeptide(L)'
;TRQASFLHPTRTLAMPKVAIVNTSATQLGSHPTGLWLEECAAPYYKFKEAGFEVVLASTAGGPVPIDAGSLGEGFFTEHGKKFMHDPEAMGGMSHSVKVGDLDLSTMDAL
;
A
#
# COMPACT_ATOMS: atom_id res chain seq x y z
N THR A 1 39.24 20.09 10.63
CA THR A 1 38.23 20.37 9.60
C THR A 1 36.94 19.71 10.03
N ARG A 2 35.90 20.49 10.36
CA ARG A 2 34.68 20.01 11.02
C ARG A 2 33.87 19.12 10.07
N GLN A 3 33.63 17.86 10.45
CA GLN A 3 32.49 17.10 9.92
C GLN A 3 31.23 17.71 10.52
N ALA A 4 30.39 18.31 9.66
CA ALA A 4 29.05 18.72 10.05
C ALA A 4 28.21 17.44 10.15
N SER A 5 28.00 16.97 11.37
CA SER A 5 26.97 16.02 11.70
C SER A 5 25.62 16.70 11.52
N PHE A 6 24.88 16.32 10.47
CA PHE A 6 23.45 16.63 10.37
C PHE A 6 22.71 15.75 11.39
N LEU A 7 22.72 16.14 12.65
CA LEU A 7 21.74 15.64 13.61
C LEU A 7 20.39 16.24 13.21
N HIS A 8 19.53 15.41 12.65
CA HIS A 8 18.10 15.69 12.68
C HIS A 8 17.67 15.75 14.16
N PRO A 9 16.96 16.80 14.59
CA PRO A 9 16.44 16.86 15.95
C PRO A 9 15.54 15.65 16.16
N THR A 10 15.70 15.01 17.32
CA THR A 10 14.97 13.83 17.77
C THR A 10 13.48 14.08 17.67
N ARG A 11 12.86 13.66 16.56
CA ARG A 11 11.43 13.36 16.51
C ARG A 11 11.26 12.29 17.59
N THR A 12 10.47 12.57 18.63
CA THR A 12 9.88 11.52 19.47
C THR A 12 9.37 10.49 18.47
N LEU A 13 9.98 9.30 18.38
CA LEU A 13 9.92 8.45 17.18
C LEU A 13 8.48 8.00 16.91
N ALA A 14 7.70 8.86 16.25
CA ALA A 14 6.41 8.49 15.71
C ALA A 14 6.68 7.37 14.70
N MET A 15 5.84 6.35 14.74
CA MET A 15 5.98 5.18 13.90
C MET A 15 6.14 5.62 12.43
N PRO A 16 7.16 5.13 11.71
CA PRO A 16 7.33 5.42 10.30
C PRO A 16 6.08 5.04 9.52
N LYS A 17 5.69 5.87 8.55
CA LYS A 17 4.42 5.74 7.84
C LYS A 17 4.62 5.70 6.35
N VAL A 18 4.06 4.70 5.70
CA VAL A 18 4.14 4.50 4.24
C VAL A 18 2.74 4.38 3.66
N ALA A 19 2.51 4.99 2.49
CA ALA A 19 1.34 4.70 1.69
C ALA A 19 1.69 3.69 0.59
N ILE A 20 0.83 2.71 0.35
CA ILE A 20 0.86 1.89 -0.87
C ILE A 20 -0.27 2.37 -1.75
N VAL A 21 0.08 2.99 -2.88
CA VAL A 21 -0.89 3.60 -3.80
C VAL A 21 -1.27 2.61 -4.90
N ASN A 22 -2.56 2.33 -5.00
CA ASN A 22 -3.13 1.37 -5.95
C ASN A 22 -3.97 2.05 -7.03
N THR A 23 -4.24 1.33 -8.11
CA THR A 23 -5.19 1.78 -9.14
C THR A 23 -6.63 1.80 -8.62
N SER A 24 -7.47 2.63 -9.24
CA SER A 24 -8.94 2.52 -9.13
C SER A 24 -9.57 2.15 -10.48
N ALA A 25 -8.77 1.88 -11.51
CA ALA A 25 -9.24 1.52 -12.84
C ALA A 25 -9.60 0.05 -12.92
N THR A 26 -10.74 -0.25 -13.55
CA THR A 26 -11.20 -1.62 -13.86
C THR A 26 -10.94 -2.02 -15.31
N GLN A 27 -10.45 -1.09 -16.14
CA GLN A 27 -10.22 -1.28 -17.56
C GLN A 27 -8.94 -0.59 -18.04
N LEU A 28 -8.23 -1.26 -18.96
CA LEU A 28 -7.15 -0.70 -19.77
C LEU A 28 -7.58 -0.81 -21.24
N GLY A 29 -8.12 0.29 -21.78
CA GLY A 29 -8.84 0.25 -23.06
C GLY A 29 -10.07 -0.66 -22.94
N SER A 30 -10.16 -1.69 -23.77
CA SER A 30 -11.23 -2.70 -23.73
C SER A 30 -10.93 -3.91 -22.84
N HIS A 31 -9.75 -3.96 -22.19
CA HIS A 31 -9.35 -5.11 -21.38
C HIS A 31 -9.71 -4.88 -19.90
N PRO A 32 -10.45 -5.79 -19.24
CA PRO A 32 -10.62 -5.76 -17.80
C PRO A 32 -9.27 -5.85 -17.09
N THR A 33 -9.08 -5.07 -16.03
CA THR A 33 -7.85 -5.08 -15.22
C THR A 33 -8.15 -4.58 -13.79
N GLY A 34 -7.10 -4.43 -12.98
CA GLY A 34 -7.16 -3.88 -11.64
C GLY A 34 -5.77 -3.87 -11.01
N LEU A 35 -5.74 -3.87 -9.68
CA LEU A 35 -4.54 -4.11 -8.90
C LEU A 35 -4.05 -5.56 -9.12
N TRP A 36 -2.78 -5.72 -9.42
CA TRP A 36 -2.12 -7.01 -9.31
C TRP A 36 -1.86 -7.33 -7.83
N LEU A 37 -2.64 -8.26 -7.25
CA LEU A 37 -2.76 -8.42 -5.79
C LEU A 37 -1.42 -8.53 -5.04
N GLU A 38 -0.48 -9.33 -5.55
CA GLU A 38 0.82 -9.54 -4.90
C GLU A 38 1.62 -8.24 -4.74
N GLU A 39 1.50 -7.31 -5.68
CA GLU A 39 2.23 -6.03 -5.68
C GLU A 39 1.77 -5.11 -4.54
N CYS A 40 0.60 -5.34 -3.96
CA CYS A 40 0.18 -4.72 -2.71
C CYS A 40 0.43 -5.63 -1.51
N ALA A 41 0.09 -6.91 -1.61
CA ALA A 41 0.09 -7.82 -0.47
C ALA A 41 1.49 -8.07 0.10
N ALA A 42 2.48 -8.32 -0.75
CA ALA A 42 3.85 -8.54 -0.30
C ALA A 42 4.45 -7.32 0.41
N PRO A 43 4.47 -6.10 -0.17
CA PRO A 43 5.00 -4.94 0.52
C PRO A 43 4.18 -4.56 1.76
N TYR A 44 2.84 -4.70 1.74
CA TYR A 44 2.01 -4.45 2.92
C TYR A 44 2.51 -5.24 4.14
N TYR A 45 2.71 -6.55 3.99
CA TYR A 45 3.21 -7.37 5.10
C TYR A 45 4.66 -7.07 5.43
N LYS A 46 5.52 -6.78 4.46
CA LYS A 46 6.92 -6.42 4.73
C LYS A 46 7.06 -5.14 5.55
N PHE A 47 6.25 -4.13 5.26
CA PHE A 47 6.23 -2.89 6.03
C PHE A 47 5.63 -3.08 7.42
N LYS A 48 4.53 -3.83 7.54
CA LYS A 48 3.93 -4.17 8.85
C LYS A 48 4.91 -4.95 9.73
N GLU A 49 5.62 -5.94 9.17
CA GLU A 49 6.67 -6.71 9.83
C GLU A 49 7.82 -5.82 10.33
N ALA A 50 8.15 -4.76 9.58
CA ALA A 50 9.17 -3.78 9.94
C ALA A 50 8.67 -2.69 10.91
N GLY A 51 7.42 -2.74 11.36
CA GLY A 51 6.86 -1.80 12.34
C GLY A 51 6.36 -0.48 11.76
N PHE A 52 6.12 -0.41 10.44
CA PHE A 52 5.55 0.77 9.80
C PHE A 52 4.03 0.81 9.98
N GLU A 53 3.49 2.00 10.12
CA GLU A 53 2.08 2.26 9.80
C GLU A 53 1.92 2.21 8.27
N VAL A 54 1.04 1.35 7.77
CA VAL A 54 0.79 1.19 6.34
C VAL A 54 -0.58 1.73 6.01
N VAL A 55 -0.64 2.73 5.13
CA VAL A 55 -1.86 3.28 4.57
C VAL A 55 -2.09 2.70 3.19
N LEU A 56 -3.25 2.10 2.96
CA LEU A 56 -3.64 1.71 1.61
C LEU A 56 -4.41 2.84 0.96
N ALA A 57 -3.89 3.33 -0.16
CA ALA A 57 -4.47 4.41 -0.92
C ALA A 57 -4.79 3.98 -2.35
N SER A 58 -5.62 4.75 -3.04
CA SER A 58 -5.85 4.58 -4.47
C SER A 58 -6.15 5.88 -5.19
N THR A 59 -6.08 5.87 -6.52
CA THR A 59 -6.26 7.07 -7.35
C THR A 59 -7.58 7.82 -7.09
N ALA A 60 -8.68 7.09 -6.84
CA ALA A 60 -10.00 7.64 -6.57
C ALA A 60 -10.46 7.47 -5.11
N GLY A 61 -9.75 6.69 -4.30
CA GLY A 61 -10.20 6.25 -2.98
C GLY A 61 -11.30 5.18 -3.08
N GLY A 62 -11.74 4.68 -1.93
CA GLY A 62 -12.78 3.64 -1.83
C GLY A 62 -12.27 2.24 -2.22
N PRO A 63 -13.14 1.36 -2.74
CA PRO A 63 -12.76 0.00 -3.08
C PRO A 63 -11.75 -0.07 -4.22
N VAL A 64 -10.65 -0.78 -4.00
CA VAL A 64 -9.66 -1.05 -5.06
C VAL A 64 -10.06 -2.30 -5.85
N PRO A 65 -10.20 -2.20 -7.18
CA PRO A 65 -10.49 -3.36 -8.02
C PRO A 65 -9.27 -4.27 -8.11
N ILE A 66 -9.45 -5.57 -7.95
CA ILE A 66 -8.38 -6.57 -8.11
C ILE A 66 -8.43 -7.11 -9.54
N ASP A 67 -7.29 -7.19 -10.19
CA ASP A 67 -7.16 -7.86 -11.49
C ASP A 67 -7.37 -9.37 -11.31
N ALA A 68 -8.36 -9.94 -11.98
CA ALA A 68 -8.66 -11.37 -11.91
C ALA A 68 -7.48 -12.25 -12.34
N GLY A 69 -6.62 -11.77 -13.24
CA GLY A 69 -5.40 -12.47 -13.66
C GLY A 69 -4.40 -12.68 -12.52
N SER A 70 -4.36 -11.74 -11.56
CA SER A 70 -3.50 -11.85 -10.37
C SER A 70 -3.95 -12.93 -9.37
N LEU A 71 -5.17 -13.45 -9.52
CA LEU A 71 -5.72 -14.54 -8.73
C LEU A 71 -5.53 -15.93 -9.40
N GLY A 72 -4.90 -15.96 -10.58
CA GLY A 72 -4.62 -17.19 -11.32
C GLY A 72 -3.58 -18.09 -10.64
N GLU A 73 -3.58 -19.36 -11.03
CA GLU A 73 -2.57 -20.33 -10.59
C GLU A 73 -1.16 -19.85 -10.97
N GLY A 74 -0.25 -19.86 -10.01
CA GLY A 74 1.11 -19.32 -10.16
C GLY A 74 1.26 -17.83 -9.83
N PHE A 75 0.16 -17.06 -9.77
CA PHE A 75 0.16 -15.65 -9.38
C PHE A 75 -0.51 -15.39 -8.03
N PHE A 76 -1.43 -16.26 -7.62
CA PHE A 76 -2.04 -16.17 -6.28
C PHE A 76 -1.11 -16.75 -5.22
N THR A 77 -0.16 -15.92 -4.79
CA THR A 77 0.89 -16.23 -3.81
C THR A 77 0.34 -16.46 -2.39
N GLU A 78 1.22 -16.85 -1.47
CA GLU A 78 0.87 -16.95 -0.05
C GLU A 78 0.54 -15.60 0.58
N HIS A 79 1.22 -14.51 0.22
CA HIS A 79 0.86 -13.17 0.70
C HIS A 79 -0.50 -12.75 0.15
N GLY A 80 -0.76 -12.97 -1.14
CA GLY A 80 -2.07 -12.68 -1.74
C GLY A 80 -3.20 -13.46 -1.06
N LYS A 81 -3.01 -14.76 -0.82
CA LYS A 81 -3.99 -15.59 -0.09
C LYS A 81 -4.23 -15.07 1.31
N LYS A 82 -3.17 -14.78 2.05
CA LYS A 82 -3.25 -14.22 3.41
C LYS A 82 -4.00 -12.88 3.39
N PHE A 83 -3.64 -12.00 2.47
CA PHE A 83 -4.23 -10.67 2.32
C PHE A 83 -5.74 -10.74 2.10
N MET A 84 -6.21 -11.62 1.20
CA MET A 84 -7.64 -11.80 0.92
C MET A 84 -8.46 -12.33 2.11
N HIS A 85 -7.80 -12.96 3.10
CA HIS A 85 -8.45 -13.50 4.30
C HIS A 85 -8.14 -12.67 5.56
N ASP A 86 -7.41 -11.57 5.42
CA ASP A 86 -7.04 -10.65 6.49
C ASP A 86 -8.04 -9.48 6.52
N PRO A 87 -8.90 -9.38 7.55
CA PRO A 87 -9.92 -8.33 7.63
C PRO A 87 -9.33 -6.92 7.71
N GLU A 88 -8.15 -6.73 8.30
CA GLU A 88 -7.50 -5.42 8.36
C GLU A 88 -7.06 -5.00 6.96
N ALA A 89 -6.36 -5.90 6.27
CA ALA A 89 -5.86 -5.66 4.92
C ALA A 89 -7.01 -5.40 3.91
N MET A 90 -8.02 -6.26 3.90
CA MET A 90 -9.18 -6.10 3.01
C MET A 90 -10.08 -4.93 3.41
N GLY A 91 -10.14 -4.58 4.69
CA GLY A 91 -10.79 -3.36 5.16
C GLY A 91 -10.11 -2.13 4.59
N GLY A 92 -8.77 -2.08 4.65
CA GLY A 92 -7.96 -1.04 4.01
C GLY A 92 -8.16 -0.98 2.49
N MET A 93 -8.34 -2.12 1.82
CA MET A 93 -8.65 -2.13 0.37
C MET A 93 -10.07 -1.73 -0.01
N SER A 94 -11.05 -2.04 0.84
CA SER A 94 -12.43 -1.67 0.62
C SER A 94 -12.67 -0.17 0.89
N HIS A 95 -11.84 0.42 1.73
CA HIS A 95 -11.95 1.81 2.19
C HIS A 95 -10.64 2.59 1.98
N SER A 96 -9.98 2.38 0.85
CA SER A 96 -8.69 3.02 0.58
C SER A 96 -8.80 4.54 0.57
N VAL A 97 -7.76 5.22 1.06
CA VAL A 97 -7.70 6.68 1.05
C VAL A 97 -7.48 7.15 -0.40
N LYS A 98 -8.15 8.20 -0.84
CA LYS A 98 -7.83 8.80 -2.13
C LYS A 98 -6.43 9.42 -2.07
N VAL A 99 -5.56 9.09 -3.02
CA VAL A 99 -4.15 9.53 -3.00
C VAL A 99 -4.00 11.05 -2.92
N GLY A 100 -4.91 11.80 -3.54
CA GLY A 100 -4.92 13.27 -3.50
C GLY A 100 -5.29 13.86 -2.12
N ASP A 101 -5.82 13.04 -1.21
CA ASP A 101 -6.23 13.45 0.13
C ASP A 101 -5.20 13.04 1.20
N LEU A 102 -4.08 12.41 0.80
CA LEU A 102 -3.00 12.04 1.72
C LEU A 102 -2.25 13.28 2.22
N ASP A 103 -2.05 13.38 3.53
CA ASP A 103 -1.13 14.35 4.13
C ASP A 103 0.31 13.87 3.99
N LEU A 104 0.97 14.32 2.93
CA LEU A 104 2.35 13.97 2.61
C LEU A 104 3.36 14.40 3.69
N SER A 105 3.02 15.39 4.54
CA SER A 105 3.92 15.81 5.63
C SER A 105 4.04 14.76 6.74
N THR A 106 3.12 13.79 6.76
CA THR A 106 3.09 12.68 7.73
C THR A 106 3.66 11.37 7.16
N MET A 107 4.00 11.33 5.88
CA MET A 107 4.44 10.12 5.18
C MET A 107 5.97 10.14 5.01
N ASP A 108 6.59 8.98 5.23
CA ASP A 108 8.01 8.77 4.97
C ASP A 108 8.25 8.19 3.56
N ALA A 109 7.24 7.55 2.96
CA ALA A 109 7.27 7.02 1.59
C ALA A 109 5.86 6.86 0.99
N LEU A 110 5.79 6.78 -0.35
CA LEU A 110 4.62 6.49 -1.18
C LEU A 110 4.93 5.38 -2.18
#